data_AF-A0A2S7SZS7-F1
#
_entry.id   AF-A0A2S7SZS7-F1
#
_cell.length_a   1.000
_cell.length_b   1.000
_cell.length_c   1.000
_cell.angle_alpha   90.00
_cell.angle_beta   90.00
_cell.angle_gamma   90.00
#
_symmetry.space_group_name_H-M   'P 1'
#
loop_
_entity.id
_entity.type
_entity.pdbx_description
1 polymer ?
#
loop_
_entity_poly.entity_id
_entity_poly.type
_entity_poly.pdbx_seq_one_letter_code
_entity_poly.pdbx_strand_id
1 'polypeptide(L)'
;MRSINFTHSGGFPLTQDELDHMQKAYTECINILGTLGAGSSTPTIISGMAMTTAGSAVTITDGWFFYNGTMIKFTGSTVTPTGTNVPLVIIANNTTSLTYNDGSSFPAVSNVTAMLSSGPAVTSSSQFPYSVAVPYHTQFGLNGRETTWNTLPVGTLASLGGVSGTIYYKKNWLTNTLTIQAQLTANNAQNFAASPANSLLGTLPAEYAPNTTNYFLTHYYASAMFKDDLGVAWVKHMSSVINNVGQIYVNFIRPEATVPAYTVVFNAIIPLD
;
A
#
# COMPACT_ATOMS: atom_id res chain seq x y z
N MET A 1 -14.89 6.79 -21.42
CA MET A 1 -15.41 8.18 -21.39
C MET A 1 -16.22 8.47 -22.63
N ARG A 2 -17.18 9.40 -22.56
CA ARG A 2 -17.94 9.88 -23.72
C ARG A 2 -17.06 10.84 -24.53
N SER A 3 -17.03 10.67 -25.84
CA SER A 3 -16.31 11.52 -26.79
C SER A 3 -17.19 11.86 -27.99
N ILE A 4 -16.96 13.03 -28.55
CA ILE A 4 -17.61 13.49 -29.78
C ILE A 4 -16.56 13.52 -30.89
N ASN A 5 -16.96 13.06 -32.08
CA ASN A 5 -16.18 13.17 -33.30
C ASN A 5 -16.54 14.50 -33.99
N PHE A 6 -15.63 15.46 -33.98
CA PHE A 6 -15.85 16.81 -34.52
C PHE A 6 -15.58 16.93 -36.03
N THR A 7 -15.19 15.87 -36.73
CA THR A 7 -14.85 15.89 -38.17
C THR A 7 -15.98 16.38 -39.11
N HIS A 8 -17.22 16.45 -38.61
CA HIS A 8 -18.40 16.84 -39.38
C HIS A 8 -19.16 18.03 -38.74
N SER A 9 -18.49 18.98 -38.08
CA SER A 9 -19.14 20.04 -37.26
C SER A 9 -19.92 21.14 -38.00
N GLY A 10 -20.12 21.04 -39.32
CA GLY A 10 -21.05 21.91 -40.07
C GLY A 10 -20.71 23.41 -40.09
N GLY A 11 -19.43 23.80 -39.91
CA GLY A 11 -18.99 25.20 -40.08
C GLY A 11 -19.10 26.09 -38.85
N PHE A 12 -19.13 25.51 -37.64
CA PHE A 12 -19.05 26.27 -36.39
C PHE A 12 -17.70 27.02 -36.27
N PRO A 13 -17.67 28.27 -35.76
CA PRO A 13 -16.45 29.11 -35.74
C PRO A 13 -15.41 28.72 -34.69
N LEU A 14 -15.78 27.96 -33.65
CA LEU A 14 -14.81 27.18 -32.89
C LEU A 14 -14.26 26.14 -33.84
N THR A 15 -12.98 26.25 -34.17
CA THR A 15 -12.36 25.32 -35.12
C THR A 15 -12.52 23.89 -34.59
N GLN A 16 -12.80 22.93 -35.46
CA GLN A 16 -12.92 21.52 -35.09
C GLN A 16 -11.74 21.08 -34.21
N ASP A 17 -10.59 21.64 -34.49
CA ASP A 17 -9.33 21.44 -33.78
C ASP A 17 -9.37 21.92 -32.32
N GLU A 18 -10.00 23.07 -32.02
CA GLU A 18 -10.10 23.58 -30.64
C GLU A 18 -10.99 22.70 -29.76
N LEU A 19 -12.12 22.20 -30.30
CA LEU A 19 -13.02 21.32 -29.56
C LEU A 19 -12.41 19.93 -29.37
N ASP A 20 -11.72 19.41 -30.38
CA ASP A 20 -10.97 18.17 -30.26
C ASP A 20 -9.80 18.31 -29.27
N HIS A 21 -9.08 19.44 -29.30
CA HIS A 21 -8.01 19.74 -28.35
C HIS A 21 -8.53 19.82 -26.91
N MET A 22 -9.65 20.53 -26.66
CA MET A 22 -10.28 20.57 -25.34
C MET A 22 -10.68 19.16 -24.86
N GLN A 23 -11.23 18.34 -25.77
CA GLN A 23 -11.61 16.97 -25.45
C GLN A 23 -10.42 16.09 -25.09
N LYS A 24 -9.34 16.19 -25.87
CA LYS A 24 -8.09 15.49 -25.59
C LYS A 24 -7.48 15.95 -24.28
N ALA A 25 -7.43 17.25 -24.01
CA ALA A 25 -6.84 17.79 -22.78
C ALA A 25 -7.45 17.18 -21.51
N TYR A 26 -8.79 17.13 -21.38
CA TYR A 26 -9.38 16.54 -20.17
C TYR A 26 -9.25 15.02 -20.13
N THR A 27 -9.34 14.32 -21.27
CA THR A 27 -9.21 12.86 -21.30
C THR A 27 -7.79 12.41 -21.00
N GLU A 28 -6.79 13.09 -21.56
CA GLU A 28 -5.37 12.84 -21.31
C GLU A 28 -5.01 13.13 -19.85
N CYS A 29 -5.43 14.27 -19.29
CA CYS A 29 -5.17 14.59 -17.89
C CYS A 29 -5.72 13.52 -16.94
N ILE A 30 -6.98 13.10 -17.13
CA ILE A 30 -7.60 12.07 -16.29
C ILE A 30 -6.92 10.71 -16.46
N ASN A 31 -6.57 10.35 -17.70
CA ASN A 31 -5.91 9.07 -17.95
C ASN A 31 -4.50 9.02 -17.35
N ILE A 32 -3.73 10.11 -17.44
CA ILE A 32 -2.40 10.23 -16.80
C ILE A 32 -2.53 10.16 -15.27
N LEU A 33 -3.50 10.83 -14.67
CA LEU A 33 -3.72 10.71 -13.22
C LEU A 33 -4.10 9.28 -12.82
N GLY A 34 -4.84 8.57 -13.68
CA GLY A 34 -5.13 7.15 -13.53
C GLY A 34 -3.86 6.29 -13.50
N THR A 35 -2.89 6.54 -14.39
CA THR A 35 -1.65 5.75 -14.46
C THR A 35 -0.74 5.94 -13.25
N LEU A 36 -0.84 7.03 -12.50
CA LEU A 36 -0.04 7.27 -11.29
C LEU A 36 -0.32 6.25 -10.17
N GLY A 37 -1.49 5.61 -10.17
CA GLY A 37 -1.89 4.67 -9.11
C GLY A 37 -2.48 3.35 -9.59
N ALA A 38 -2.57 3.14 -10.91
CA ALA A 38 -3.11 1.93 -11.52
C ALA A 38 -2.15 1.44 -12.61
N GLY A 39 -1.68 0.19 -12.50
CA GLY A 39 -0.97 -0.46 -13.60
C GLY A 39 -1.85 -0.56 -14.85
N SER A 40 -1.23 -0.57 -16.05
CA SER A 40 -1.98 -0.55 -17.32
C SER A 40 -2.81 -1.81 -17.56
N SER A 41 -2.40 -2.96 -17.02
CA SER A 41 -2.98 -4.28 -17.30
C SER A 41 -3.88 -4.85 -16.20
N THR A 42 -3.90 -4.24 -15.01
CA THR A 42 -4.73 -4.70 -13.89
C THR A 42 -5.92 -3.76 -13.70
N PRO A 43 -7.17 -4.23 -13.76
CA PRO A 43 -8.34 -3.38 -13.56
C PRO A 43 -8.32 -2.81 -12.14
N THR A 44 -8.32 -1.49 -12.02
CA THR A 44 -8.14 -0.79 -10.74
C THR A 44 -9.36 0.04 -10.40
N ILE A 45 -10.05 -0.27 -9.30
CA ILE A 45 -11.26 0.43 -8.86
C ILE A 45 -10.88 1.76 -8.24
N ILE A 46 -11.30 2.87 -8.84
CA ILE A 46 -11.01 4.23 -8.35
C ILE A 46 -12.00 4.66 -7.28
N SER A 47 -13.28 4.34 -7.49
CA SER A 47 -14.36 4.72 -6.58
C SER A 47 -15.59 3.83 -6.77
N GLY A 48 -16.34 3.58 -5.70
CA GLY A 48 -17.52 2.73 -5.72
C GLY A 48 -17.18 1.28 -6.04
N MET A 49 -17.96 0.66 -6.94
CA MET A 49 -17.89 -0.77 -7.26
C MET A 49 -17.85 -1.67 -6.01
N ALA A 50 -18.55 -1.31 -4.94
CA ALA A 50 -18.56 -2.10 -3.72
C ALA A 50 -19.39 -3.37 -3.93
N MET A 51 -18.82 -4.53 -3.59
CA MET A 51 -19.51 -5.81 -3.69
C MET A 51 -20.25 -6.13 -2.39
N THR A 52 -21.50 -6.56 -2.52
CA THR A 52 -22.26 -7.23 -1.47
C THR A 52 -22.83 -8.53 -1.99
N THR A 53 -22.95 -9.55 -1.13
CA THR A 53 -23.52 -10.84 -1.49
C THR A 53 -24.75 -11.16 -0.64
N ALA A 54 -25.77 -11.72 -1.28
CA ALA A 54 -26.98 -12.22 -0.63
C ALA A 54 -27.31 -13.60 -1.21
N GLY A 55 -26.88 -14.66 -0.52
CA GLY A 55 -26.89 -16.02 -1.08
C GLY A 55 -25.96 -16.10 -2.30
N SER A 56 -26.47 -16.60 -3.43
CA SER A 56 -25.74 -16.65 -4.70
C SER A 56 -25.82 -15.36 -5.51
N ALA A 57 -26.62 -14.37 -5.08
CA ALA A 57 -26.70 -13.09 -5.76
C ALA A 57 -25.51 -12.20 -5.34
N VAL A 58 -24.86 -11.62 -6.33
CA VAL A 58 -23.77 -10.66 -6.20
C VAL A 58 -24.24 -9.32 -6.71
N THR A 59 -24.28 -8.32 -5.83
CA THR A 59 -24.58 -6.94 -6.17
C THR A 59 -23.29 -6.13 -6.13
N ILE A 60 -23.07 -5.32 -7.16
CA ILE A 60 -21.94 -4.39 -7.22
C ILE A 60 -22.50 -2.99 -7.47
N THR A 61 -22.13 -2.02 -6.64
CA THR A 61 -22.61 -0.63 -6.77
C THR A 61 -22.02 0.05 -8.00
N ASP A 62 -22.62 1.17 -8.41
CA ASP A 62 -22.02 2.08 -9.38
C ASP A 62 -20.59 2.47 -8.96
N GLY A 63 -19.77 2.82 -9.95
CA GLY A 63 -18.42 3.28 -9.68
C GLY A 63 -17.60 3.61 -10.92
N TRP A 64 -16.30 3.75 -10.69
CA TRP A 64 -15.30 4.07 -11.70
C TRP A 64 -14.08 3.18 -11.50
N PHE A 65 -13.51 2.72 -12.61
CA PHE A 65 -12.27 1.97 -12.61
C PHE A 65 -11.37 2.38 -13.78
N PHE A 66 -10.09 2.12 -13.62
CA PHE A 66 -9.07 2.33 -14.63
C PHE A 66 -8.63 0.97 -15.20
N TYR A 67 -8.63 0.84 -16.53
CA TYR A 67 -8.19 -0.38 -17.21
C TYR A 67 -7.69 -0.05 -18.61
N ASN A 68 -6.57 -0.67 -19.02
CA ASN A 68 -5.94 -0.45 -20.33
C ASN A 68 -5.77 1.04 -20.68
N GLY A 69 -5.28 1.83 -19.71
CA GLY A 69 -4.99 3.25 -19.92
C GLY A 69 -6.22 4.17 -19.95
N THR A 70 -7.42 3.65 -19.66
CA THR A 70 -8.66 4.42 -19.78
C THR A 70 -9.49 4.39 -18.49
N MET A 71 -10.00 5.55 -18.09
CA MET A 71 -11.02 5.67 -17.05
C MET A 71 -12.41 5.29 -17.59
N ILE A 72 -13.06 4.33 -16.95
CA ILE A 72 -14.34 3.76 -17.39
C ILE A 72 -15.36 3.82 -16.26
N LYS A 73 -16.57 4.29 -16.59
CA LYS A 73 -17.72 4.26 -15.68
C LYS A 73 -18.31 2.86 -15.66
N PHE A 74 -18.50 2.32 -14.46
CA PHE A 74 -19.22 1.08 -14.22
C PHE A 74 -20.63 1.39 -13.73
N THR A 75 -21.62 0.78 -14.38
CA THR A 75 -23.01 0.80 -13.92
C THR A 75 -23.27 -0.44 -13.09
N GLY A 76 -23.60 -0.23 -11.83
CA GLY A 76 -23.88 -1.26 -10.86
C GLY A 76 -25.13 -2.06 -11.21
N SER A 77 -25.12 -3.32 -10.79
CA SER A 77 -26.23 -4.25 -10.99
C SER A 77 -26.07 -5.45 -10.07
N THR A 78 -27.07 -6.33 -10.09
CA THR A 78 -27.06 -7.62 -9.41
C THR A 78 -27.02 -8.74 -10.44
N VAL A 79 -26.15 -9.72 -10.23
CA VAL A 79 -26.09 -10.95 -11.02
C VAL A 79 -26.14 -12.15 -10.10
N THR A 80 -26.66 -13.28 -10.59
CA THR A 80 -26.67 -14.55 -9.86
C THR A 80 -25.88 -15.57 -10.66
N PRO A 81 -24.55 -15.69 -10.43
CA PRO A 81 -23.74 -16.66 -11.16
C PRO A 81 -24.17 -18.10 -10.84
N THR A 82 -24.20 -18.95 -11.86
CA THR A 82 -24.57 -20.37 -11.75
C THR A 82 -23.44 -21.26 -12.24
N GLY A 83 -23.21 -22.39 -11.57
CA GLY A 83 -22.17 -23.34 -11.96
C GLY A 83 -20.76 -22.74 -11.79
N THR A 84 -19.96 -22.74 -12.86
CA THR A 84 -18.60 -22.17 -12.89
C THR A 84 -18.56 -20.69 -13.29
N ASN A 85 -19.71 -20.06 -13.52
CA ASN A 85 -19.77 -18.64 -13.86
C ASN A 85 -19.38 -17.75 -12.67
N VAL A 86 -18.83 -16.59 -13.00
CA VAL A 86 -18.40 -15.56 -12.04
C VAL A 86 -19.04 -14.21 -12.38
N PRO A 87 -19.09 -13.26 -11.43
CA PRO A 87 -19.40 -11.87 -11.73
C PRO A 87 -18.35 -11.31 -12.70
N LEU A 88 -18.77 -11.02 -13.92
CA LEU A 88 -17.91 -10.59 -15.02
C LEU A 88 -18.23 -9.13 -15.35
N VAL A 89 -17.22 -8.26 -15.31
CA VAL A 89 -17.35 -6.89 -15.79
C VAL A 89 -17.15 -6.91 -17.30
N ILE A 90 -18.13 -6.40 -18.04
CA ILE A 90 -18.09 -6.30 -19.51
C ILE A 90 -18.00 -4.83 -19.89
N ILE A 91 -17.02 -4.50 -20.73
CA ILE A 91 -16.76 -3.18 -21.28
C ILE A 91 -17.29 -3.13 -22.71
N ALA A 92 -18.18 -2.18 -22.97
CA ALA A 92 -18.77 -1.95 -24.28
C ALA A 92 -18.40 -0.57 -24.81
N ASN A 93 -18.00 -0.54 -26.09
CA ASN A 93 -17.83 0.68 -26.87
C ASN A 93 -19.11 0.91 -27.66
N ASN A 94 -19.88 1.91 -27.29
CA ASN A 94 -21.12 2.27 -27.96
C ASN A 94 -20.91 3.50 -28.82
N THR A 95 -21.30 3.44 -30.09
CA THR A 95 -21.23 4.59 -31.00
C THR A 95 -22.64 4.94 -31.46
N THR A 96 -23.02 6.20 -31.29
CA THR A 96 -24.30 6.75 -31.74
C THR A 96 -24.05 7.64 -32.95
N SER A 97 -24.78 7.38 -34.03
CA SER A 97 -24.78 8.24 -35.20
C SER A 97 -25.68 9.46 -34.98
N LEU A 98 -25.24 10.62 -35.46
CA LEU A 98 -26.06 11.83 -35.51
C LEU A 98 -26.42 12.11 -36.97
N THR A 99 -27.66 12.54 -37.19
CA THR A 99 -28.14 13.00 -38.51
C THR A 99 -27.89 14.50 -38.64
N TYR A 100 -27.26 14.90 -39.74
CA TYR A 100 -26.89 16.28 -40.03
C TYR A 100 -27.98 16.98 -40.88
N ASN A 101 -27.85 18.30 -41.01
CA ASN A 101 -28.84 19.14 -41.72
C ASN A 101 -28.97 18.79 -43.22
N ASP A 102 -27.96 18.15 -43.81
CA ASP A 102 -27.96 17.66 -45.19
C ASP A 102 -28.61 16.26 -45.34
N GLY A 103 -29.12 15.68 -44.25
CA GLY A 103 -29.73 14.36 -44.21
C GLY A 103 -28.73 13.20 -44.09
N SER A 104 -27.42 13.46 -44.11
CA SER A 104 -26.40 12.44 -43.88
C SER A 104 -26.37 11.98 -42.41
N SER A 105 -25.90 10.75 -42.15
CA SER A 105 -25.77 10.21 -40.80
C SER A 105 -24.39 9.60 -40.62
N PHE A 106 -23.66 10.07 -39.61
CA PHE A 106 -22.31 9.62 -39.31
C PHE A 106 -22.16 9.27 -37.83
N PRO A 107 -21.30 8.28 -37.49
CA PRO A 107 -20.95 7.97 -36.10
C PRO A 107 -20.28 9.20 -35.46
N ALA A 108 -20.97 9.82 -34.51
CA ALA A 108 -20.56 11.11 -33.98
C ALA A 108 -20.32 11.09 -32.46
N VAL A 109 -20.97 10.20 -31.71
CA VAL A 109 -20.79 10.11 -30.26
C VAL A 109 -20.33 8.71 -29.90
N SER A 110 -19.15 8.60 -29.31
CA SER A 110 -18.64 7.34 -28.76
C SER A 110 -18.73 7.36 -27.24
N ASN A 111 -19.07 6.24 -26.62
CA ASN A 111 -19.12 6.10 -25.18
C ASN A 111 -18.63 4.72 -24.74
N VAL A 112 -17.65 4.71 -23.84
CA VAL A 112 -17.14 3.50 -23.21
C VAL A 112 -17.81 3.34 -21.85
N THR A 113 -18.60 2.28 -21.69
CA THR A 113 -19.32 1.96 -20.46
C THR A 113 -19.05 0.52 -20.05
N ALA A 114 -19.09 0.25 -18.76
CA ALA A 114 -19.04 -1.11 -18.25
C ALA A 114 -20.30 -1.48 -17.48
N MET A 115 -20.66 -2.76 -17.54
CA MET A 115 -21.79 -3.35 -16.83
C MET A 115 -21.40 -4.69 -16.22
N LEU A 116 -22.19 -5.14 -15.25
CA LEU A 116 -22.04 -6.47 -14.65
C LEU A 116 -22.81 -7.53 -15.45
N SER A 117 -22.19 -8.69 -15.64
CA SER A 117 -22.80 -9.89 -16.20
C SER A 117 -22.37 -11.13 -15.40
N SER A 118 -23.00 -12.26 -15.70
CA SER A 118 -22.57 -13.58 -15.23
C SER A 118 -22.02 -14.36 -16.42
N GLY A 119 -20.76 -14.80 -16.34
CA GLY A 119 -20.12 -15.55 -17.41
C GLY A 119 -18.87 -16.30 -16.96
N PRO A 120 -18.19 -17.01 -17.87
CA PRO A 120 -16.94 -17.68 -17.55
C PRO A 120 -15.87 -16.67 -17.13
N ALA A 121 -14.96 -17.10 -16.25
CA ALA A 121 -13.85 -16.26 -15.80
C ALA A 121 -12.85 -16.00 -16.95
N VAL A 122 -12.98 -14.85 -17.62
CA VAL A 122 -12.15 -14.46 -18.77
C VAL A 122 -11.66 -13.03 -18.60
N THR A 123 -10.36 -12.81 -18.77
CA THR A 123 -9.73 -11.49 -18.77
C THR A 123 -9.25 -11.15 -20.18
N SER A 124 -9.72 -10.03 -20.73
CA SER A 124 -9.33 -9.49 -22.03
C SER A 124 -9.49 -7.96 -22.02
N SER A 125 -9.23 -7.30 -23.15
CA SER A 125 -9.41 -5.85 -23.26
C SER A 125 -10.86 -5.36 -23.05
N SER A 126 -11.85 -6.25 -23.19
CA SER A 126 -13.27 -5.91 -23.09
C SER A 126 -13.99 -6.54 -21.90
N GLN A 127 -13.31 -7.38 -21.09
CA GLN A 127 -13.95 -8.02 -19.95
C GLN A 127 -12.94 -8.53 -18.93
N PHE A 128 -13.35 -8.61 -17.67
CA PHE A 128 -12.56 -9.23 -16.61
C PHE A 128 -13.45 -9.73 -15.47
N PRO A 129 -13.08 -10.80 -14.75
CA PRO A 129 -13.79 -11.19 -13.53
C PRO A 129 -13.66 -10.09 -12.48
N TYR A 130 -14.74 -9.72 -11.79
CA TYR A 130 -14.64 -8.69 -10.76
C TYR A 130 -13.58 -9.02 -9.69
N SER A 131 -13.34 -10.31 -9.41
CA SER A 131 -12.33 -10.77 -8.45
C SER A 131 -10.88 -10.38 -8.79
N VAL A 132 -10.58 -10.03 -10.05
CA VAL A 132 -9.23 -9.54 -10.42
C VAL A 132 -9.10 -8.02 -10.27
N ALA A 133 -10.19 -7.31 -9.98
CA ALA A 133 -10.18 -5.88 -9.80
C ALA A 133 -9.58 -5.51 -8.44
N VAL A 134 -8.58 -4.63 -8.45
CA VAL A 134 -7.91 -4.18 -7.24
C VAL A 134 -8.37 -2.77 -6.89
N PRO A 135 -8.70 -2.45 -5.63
CA PRO A 135 -8.97 -1.08 -5.27
C PRO A 135 -7.76 -0.17 -5.48
N TYR A 136 -7.98 1.07 -5.89
CA TYR A 136 -6.93 2.07 -6.09
C TYR A 136 -6.11 2.28 -4.82
N HIS A 137 -6.76 2.24 -3.65
CA HIS A 137 -6.08 2.29 -2.35
C HIS A 137 -5.23 1.05 -2.05
N THR A 138 -5.48 -0.10 -2.70
CA THR A 138 -4.60 -1.28 -2.56
C THR A 138 -3.36 -1.14 -3.43
N GLN A 139 -3.43 -0.59 -4.65
CA GLN A 139 -2.23 -0.29 -5.45
C GLN A 139 -1.43 0.88 -4.86
N PHE A 140 -2.07 1.99 -4.47
CA PHE A 140 -1.40 3.10 -3.78
C PHE A 140 -0.96 2.72 -2.34
N GLY A 141 -1.67 1.81 -1.68
CA GLY A 141 -1.34 1.31 -0.33
C GLY A 141 -0.29 0.19 -0.30
N LEU A 142 -0.17 -0.60 -1.37
CA LEU A 142 0.91 -1.58 -1.58
C LEU A 142 2.17 -0.92 -2.17
N ASN A 143 2.03 0.11 -3.02
CA ASN A 143 3.16 0.95 -3.46
C ASN A 143 3.54 2.01 -2.42
N GLY A 144 2.67 2.24 -1.44
CA GLY A 144 2.84 3.18 -0.34
C GLY A 144 3.22 2.52 0.99
N ARG A 145 3.32 1.19 1.06
CA ARG A 145 3.86 0.47 2.23
C ARG A 145 4.55 -0.83 1.82
N GLU A 146 5.73 -1.07 2.38
CA GLU A 146 6.42 -2.34 2.23
C GLU A 146 5.56 -3.49 2.78
N THR A 147 5.32 -4.48 1.92
CA THR A 147 4.58 -5.70 2.29
C THR A 147 5.49 -6.74 2.93
N THR A 148 6.74 -6.80 2.45
CA THR A 148 7.79 -7.69 2.96
C THR A 148 8.61 -6.98 4.03
N TRP A 149 8.92 -7.69 5.11
CA TRP A 149 9.85 -7.20 6.12
C TRP A 149 11.29 -7.32 5.61
N ASN A 150 12.03 -6.22 5.66
CA ASN A 150 13.47 -6.25 5.55
C ASN A 150 14.08 -6.73 6.86
N THR A 151 15.31 -7.24 6.82
CA THR A 151 15.99 -7.80 7.99
C THR A 151 17.35 -7.16 8.22
N LEU A 152 17.66 -6.90 9.48
CA LEU A 152 18.96 -6.44 9.96
C LEU A 152 19.43 -7.43 11.04
N PRO A 153 20.40 -8.31 10.74
CA PRO A 153 20.94 -9.23 11.73
C PRO A 153 21.72 -8.45 12.80
N VAL A 154 21.52 -8.82 14.06
CA VAL A 154 22.19 -8.24 15.22
C VAL A 154 23.15 -9.27 15.80
N GLY A 155 24.41 -8.86 15.98
CA GLY A 155 25.45 -9.67 16.62
C GLY A 155 26.50 -8.77 17.25
N THR A 156 26.51 -8.70 18.58
CA THR A 156 27.52 -7.96 19.35
C THR A 156 28.53 -8.92 19.99
N LEU A 157 29.72 -8.41 20.29
CA LEU A 157 30.74 -9.19 20.98
C LEU A 157 30.26 -9.64 22.38
N ALA A 158 30.72 -10.80 22.84
CA ALA A 158 30.40 -11.30 24.18
C ALA A 158 30.81 -10.30 25.29
N SER A 159 31.92 -9.58 25.11
CA SER A 159 32.37 -8.51 26.01
C SER A 159 31.43 -7.31 26.07
N LEU A 160 30.50 -7.18 25.12
CA LEU A 160 29.47 -6.15 25.04
C LEU A 160 28.05 -6.73 25.28
N GLY A 161 27.96 -7.85 26.00
CA GLY A 161 26.70 -8.51 26.35
C GLY A 161 26.26 -9.62 25.40
N GLY A 162 26.94 -9.83 24.27
CA GLY A 162 26.67 -10.95 23.37
C GLY A 162 25.24 -10.95 22.82
N VAL A 163 24.71 -9.77 22.52
CA VAL A 163 23.35 -9.58 21.97
C VAL A 163 23.27 -10.19 20.58
N SER A 164 22.26 -11.04 20.36
CA SER A 164 21.97 -11.70 19.09
C SER A 164 20.48 -11.64 18.75
N GLY A 165 20.15 -11.57 17.46
CA GLY A 165 18.78 -11.66 16.96
C GLY A 165 18.62 -11.00 15.59
N THR A 166 17.39 -10.69 15.22
CA THR A 166 17.07 -10.00 13.96
C THR A 166 16.11 -8.86 14.22
N ILE A 167 16.45 -7.68 13.71
CA ILE A 167 15.53 -6.54 13.62
C ILE A 167 14.81 -6.65 12.27
N TYR A 168 13.48 -6.66 12.31
CA TYR A 168 12.64 -6.58 11.14
C TYR A 168 12.16 -5.15 10.99
N TYR A 169 12.24 -4.62 9.78
CA TYR A 169 11.81 -3.25 9.51
C TYR A 169 11.06 -3.14 8.19
N LYS A 170 10.17 -2.14 8.12
CA LYS A 170 9.47 -1.77 6.89
C LYS A 170 9.03 -0.31 6.87
N LYS A 171 9.01 0.30 5.70
CA LYS A 171 8.56 1.68 5.49
C LYS A 171 7.10 1.76 5.05
N ASN A 172 6.42 2.79 5.53
CA ASN A 172 5.14 3.26 5.03
C ASN A 172 5.37 4.65 4.41
N TRP A 173 5.49 4.69 3.09
CA TRP A 173 5.69 5.92 2.31
C TRP A 173 4.49 6.87 2.37
N LEU A 174 3.26 6.40 2.64
CA LEU A 174 2.08 7.28 2.75
C LEU A 174 2.13 8.17 3.99
N THR A 175 2.56 7.59 5.11
CA THR A 175 2.66 8.31 6.39
C THR A 175 4.09 8.76 6.69
N ASN A 176 5.03 8.45 5.79
CA ASN A 176 6.47 8.57 6.01
C ASN A 176 6.89 8.02 7.39
N THR A 177 6.44 6.81 7.73
CA THR A 177 6.80 6.14 8.99
C THR A 177 7.59 4.86 8.74
N LEU A 178 8.44 4.51 9.69
CA LEU A 178 9.18 3.26 9.77
C LEU A 178 8.55 2.39 10.85
N THR A 179 8.12 1.17 10.51
CA THR A 179 7.80 0.17 11.52
C THR A 179 9.03 -0.69 11.77
N ILE A 180 9.46 -0.81 13.04
CA ILE A 180 10.51 -1.73 13.46
C ILE A 180 9.98 -2.71 14.49
N GLN A 181 10.42 -3.95 14.44
CA GLN A 181 10.16 -4.94 15.47
C GLN A 181 11.34 -5.89 15.63
N ALA A 182 11.58 -6.37 16.83
CA ALA A 182 12.63 -7.36 17.08
C ALA A 182 12.35 -8.17 18.34
N GLN A 183 12.95 -9.35 18.39
CA GLN A 183 13.21 -10.11 19.60
C GLN A 183 14.71 -10.37 19.65
N LEU A 184 15.39 -9.84 20.67
CA LEU A 184 16.84 -9.88 20.81
C LEU A 184 17.23 -10.52 22.14
N THR A 185 18.24 -11.38 22.14
CA THR A 185 18.72 -12.08 23.33
C THR A 185 20.11 -11.60 23.69
N ALA A 186 20.30 -11.10 24.92
CA ALA A 186 21.60 -10.82 25.50
C ALA A 186 22.14 -12.10 26.17
N ASN A 187 23.13 -12.76 25.57
CA ASN A 187 23.63 -14.05 26.05
C ASN A 187 24.69 -13.94 27.17
N ASN A 188 25.27 -12.75 27.34
CA ASN A 188 26.30 -12.47 28.34
C ASN A 188 25.93 -11.21 29.13
N ALA A 189 24.71 -11.15 29.65
CA ALA A 189 24.11 -9.95 30.24
C ALA A 189 24.94 -9.35 31.40
N GLN A 190 25.76 -10.16 32.07
CA GLN A 190 26.66 -9.69 33.13
C GLN A 190 27.83 -8.83 32.63
N ASN A 191 28.09 -8.80 31.32
CA ASN A 191 29.14 -7.99 30.71
C ASN A 191 28.66 -6.57 30.34
N PHE A 192 27.38 -6.26 30.50
CA PHE A 192 26.92 -4.88 30.38
C PHE A 192 27.53 -4.01 31.49
N ALA A 193 27.80 -2.75 31.18
CA ALA A 193 28.27 -1.79 32.17
C ALA A 193 27.21 -1.58 33.26
N ALA A 194 27.65 -1.27 34.49
CA ALA A 194 26.77 -0.94 35.61
C ALA A 194 25.93 0.33 35.35
N SER A 195 26.45 1.26 34.54
CA SER A 195 25.69 2.41 34.05
C SER A 195 25.06 2.08 32.70
N PRO A 196 23.79 2.45 32.47
CA PRO A 196 23.11 2.22 31.20
C PRO A 196 23.90 2.90 30.05
N ALA A 197 24.31 2.11 29.06
CA ALA A 197 24.99 2.60 27.87
C ALA A 197 24.24 2.11 26.63
N ASN A 198 24.09 3.01 25.66
CA ASN A 198 23.46 2.70 24.38
C ASN A 198 24.35 1.75 23.57
N SER A 199 23.95 0.48 23.45
CA SER A 199 24.62 -0.50 22.61
C SER A 199 24.14 -0.38 21.18
N LEU A 200 25.05 -0.10 20.24
CA LEU A 200 24.75 -0.08 18.81
C LEU A 200 24.40 -1.49 18.33
N LEU A 201 23.21 -1.64 17.72
CA LEU A 201 22.73 -2.91 17.18
C LEU A 201 22.99 -3.04 15.68
N GLY A 202 23.01 -1.92 14.97
CA GLY A 202 23.26 -1.86 13.53
C GLY A 202 22.77 -0.54 12.94
N THR A 203 22.96 -0.39 11.64
CA THR A 203 22.59 0.81 10.88
C THR A 203 21.63 0.41 9.76
N LEU A 204 20.47 1.05 9.71
CA LEU A 204 19.54 0.90 8.59
C LEU A 204 20.06 1.61 7.33
N PRO A 205 19.61 1.21 6.12
CA PRO A 205 19.87 1.98 4.91
C PRO A 205 19.35 3.42 5.02
N ALA A 206 19.98 4.34 4.29
CA ALA A 206 19.70 5.77 4.39
C ALA A 206 18.22 6.13 4.16
N GLU A 207 17.49 5.41 3.29
CA GLU A 207 16.08 5.68 3.04
C GLU A 207 15.13 5.36 4.23
N TYR A 208 15.62 4.68 5.27
CA TYR A 208 14.89 4.36 6.51
C TYR A 208 15.36 5.17 7.71
N ALA A 209 16.36 6.03 7.56
CA ALA A 209 16.81 6.90 8.64
C ALA A 209 15.79 8.02 8.87
N PRO A 210 15.39 8.29 10.13
CA PRO A 210 14.57 9.46 10.43
C PRO A 210 15.36 10.76 10.26
N ASN A 211 14.71 11.89 10.03
CA ASN A 211 15.41 13.19 10.00
C ASN A 211 15.92 13.63 11.38
N THR A 212 15.27 13.14 12.44
CA THR A 212 15.59 13.46 13.84
C THR A 212 15.78 12.21 14.68
N THR A 213 16.46 12.36 15.82
CA THR A 213 16.65 11.25 16.75
C THR A 213 15.33 10.92 17.44
N ASN A 214 14.88 9.68 17.27
CA ASN A 214 13.61 9.19 17.82
C ASN A 214 13.85 8.15 18.91
N TYR A 215 13.08 8.26 19.99
CA TYR A 215 13.15 7.35 21.13
C TYR A 215 11.94 6.41 21.14
N PHE A 216 12.17 5.16 21.49
CA PHE A 216 11.12 4.16 21.64
C PHE A 216 11.40 3.23 22.81
N LEU A 217 10.36 2.56 23.29
CA LEU A 217 10.46 1.64 24.41
C LEU A 217 10.79 0.23 23.93
N THR A 218 11.74 -0.39 24.62
CA THR A 218 12.01 -1.81 24.51
C THR A 218 11.52 -2.50 25.78
N HIS A 219 10.76 -3.56 25.62
CA HIS A 219 10.18 -4.34 26.70
C HIS A 219 11.05 -5.54 27.01
N TYR A 220 11.17 -5.87 28.29
CA TYR A 220 11.71 -7.15 28.70
C TYR A 220 10.74 -8.28 28.33
N TYR A 221 11.28 -9.41 27.88
CA TYR A 221 10.50 -10.62 27.57
C TYR A 221 11.13 -11.85 28.23
N ALA A 222 10.75 -12.13 29.47
CA ALA A 222 10.88 -13.47 30.03
C ALA A 222 9.86 -13.75 31.14
N SER A 223 9.79 -15.02 31.55
CA SER A 223 8.80 -15.56 32.49
C SER A 223 8.97 -15.09 33.94
N ALA A 224 10.13 -14.57 34.32
CA ALA A 224 10.41 -14.05 35.65
C ALA A 224 11.17 -12.73 35.53
N MET A 225 10.60 -11.62 36.02
CA MET A 225 11.26 -10.31 36.03
C MET A 225 12.65 -10.40 36.68
N PHE A 226 13.57 -9.49 36.31
CA PHE A 226 14.87 -9.35 36.97
C PHE A 226 15.05 -7.95 37.56
N LYS A 227 15.92 -7.85 38.55
CA LYS A 227 16.37 -6.56 39.11
C LYS A 227 17.67 -6.08 38.47
N ASP A 228 17.91 -4.78 38.51
CA ASP A 228 19.20 -4.18 38.12
C ASP A 228 20.40 -4.80 38.86
N ASP A 229 21.61 -4.40 38.47
CA ASP A 229 22.87 -4.95 38.98
C ASP A 229 23.03 -4.78 40.50
N LEU A 230 22.39 -3.76 41.08
CA LEU A 230 22.33 -3.52 42.52
C LEU A 230 21.23 -4.33 43.23
N GLY A 231 20.35 -5.01 42.49
CA GLY A 231 19.24 -5.78 43.06
C GLY A 231 18.16 -4.92 43.71
N VAL A 232 18.06 -3.64 43.33
CA VAL A 232 17.19 -2.64 43.95
C VAL A 232 15.93 -2.43 43.11
N ALA A 233 16.06 -2.20 41.81
CA ALA A 233 14.95 -1.82 40.95
C ALA A 233 14.58 -2.92 39.96
N TRP A 234 13.28 -3.18 39.86
CA TRP A 234 12.73 -4.08 38.83
C TRP A 234 12.80 -3.43 37.46
N VAL A 235 13.44 -4.09 36.51
CA VAL A 235 13.53 -3.61 35.12
C VAL A 235 12.27 -4.03 34.36
N LYS A 236 11.49 -3.04 33.92
CA LYS A 236 10.29 -3.26 33.09
C LYS A 236 10.54 -2.92 31.64
N HIS A 237 11.10 -1.73 31.39
CA HIS A 237 11.38 -1.20 30.07
C HIS A 237 12.81 -0.66 30.00
N MET A 238 13.36 -0.67 28.80
CA MET A 238 14.64 -0.05 28.45
C MET A 238 14.40 1.03 27.40
N SER A 239 15.18 2.11 27.49
CA SER A 239 15.17 3.14 26.46
C SER A 239 15.86 2.62 25.21
N SER A 240 15.34 2.98 24.04
CA SER A 240 15.95 2.68 22.75
C SER A 240 15.86 3.90 21.87
N VAL A 241 16.79 4.00 20.93
CA VAL A 241 16.91 5.19 20.10
C VAL A 241 17.32 4.81 18.69
N ILE A 242 16.74 5.50 17.72
CA ILE A 242 17.20 5.52 16.33
C ILE A 242 17.60 6.95 16.01
N ASN A 243 18.85 7.16 15.62
CA ASN A 243 19.34 8.50 15.31
C ASN A 243 19.10 8.87 13.84
N ASN A 244 19.48 10.10 13.48
CA ASN A 244 19.26 10.65 12.14
C ASN A 244 20.15 10.04 11.03
N VAL A 245 21.03 9.09 11.36
CA VAL A 245 21.80 8.31 10.38
C VAL A 245 21.35 6.85 10.34
N GLY A 246 20.21 6.52 10.96
CA GLY A 246 19.62 5.18 10.94
C GLY A 246 20.28 4.17 11.89
N GLN A 247 21.15 4.61 12.80
CA GLN A 247 21.75 3.73 13.81
C GLN A 247 20.76 3.44 14.92
N ILE A 248 20.54 2.16 15.19
CA ILE A 248 19.64 1.70 16.26
C ILE A 248 20.47 1.35 17.48
N TYR A 249 20.09 1.90 18.62
CA TYR A 249 20.67 1.59 19.92
C TYR A 249 19.60 1.12 20.89
N VAL A 250 19.98 0.15 21.72
CA VAL A 250 19.18 -0.28 22.87
C VAL A 250 20.04 -0.13 24.11
N ASN A 251 19.45 0.46 25.15
CA ASN A 251 20.11 0.64 26.42
C ASN A 251 19.93 -0.62 27.29
N PHE A 252 20.75 -1.64 27.02
CA PHE A 252 20.73 -2.86 27.81
C PHE A 252 21.21 -2.60 29.23
N ILE A 253 20.52 -3.18 30.20
CA ILE A 253 20.82 -3.06 31.61
C ILE A 253 21.52 -4.32 32.09
N ARG A 254 22.56 -4.17 32.88
CA ARG A 254 23.16 -5.28 33.60
C ARG A 254 22.17 -5.77 34.67
N PRO A 255 21.76 -7.05 34.66
CA PRO A 255 20.84 -7.56 35.65
C PRO A 255 21.61 -8.02 36.91
N GLU A 256 20.89 -8.32 37.98
CA GLU A 256 21.44 -8.97 39.16
C GLU A 256 22.22 -10.26 38.79
N ALA A 257 23.23 -10.59 39.60
CA ALA A 257 24.25 -11.59 39.24
C ALA A 257 23.71 -13.00 38.89
N THR A 258 22.49 -13.33 39.32
CA THR A 258 21.83 -14.61 39.07
C THR A 258 21.25 -14.74 37.67
N VAL A 259 21.19 -13.66 36.89
CA VAL A 259 20.62 -13.63 35.54
C VAL A 259 21.74 -13.52 34.50
N PRO A 260 22.18 -14.63 33.89
CA PRO A 260 23.28 -14.62 32.93
C PRO A 260 22.86 -14.10 31.54
N ALA A 261 21.56 -14.20 31.22
CA ALA A 261 21.01 -13.85 29.92
C ALA A 261 19.55 -13.39 30.03
N TYR A 262 19.11 -12.56 29.09
CA TYR A 262 17.70 -12.20 28.95
C TYR A 262 17.32 -11.81 27.53
N THR A 263 16.02 -11.84 27.25
CA THR A 263 15.43 -11.45 25.97
C THR A 263 14.67 -10.14 26.10
N VAL A 264 14.73 -9.33 25.04
CA VAL A 264 14.00 -8.09 24.90
C VAL A 264 13.20 -8.08 23.61
N VAL A 265 12.08 -7.37 23.61
CA VAL A 265 11.20 -7.21 22.46
C VAL A 265 10.83 -5.75 22.28
N PHE A 266 10.71 -5.32 21.04
CA PHE A 266 10.11 -4.04 20.73
C PHE A 266 9.29 -4.14 19.44
N ASN A 267 8.28 -3.29 19.36
CA ASN A 267 7.48 -3.03 18.17
C ASN A 267 7.14 -1.54 18.19
N ALA A 268 7.75 -0.77 17.29
CA ALA A 268 7.65 0.68 17.28
C ALA A 268 7.34 1.20 15.88
N ILE A 269 6.58 2.29 15.85
CA ILE A 269 6.34 3.10 14.65
C ILE A 269 7.09 4.42 14.85
N ILE A 270 8.03 4.69 13.96
CA ILE A 270 8.95 5.82 14.02
C ILE A 270 8.59 6.80 12.89
N PRO A 271 8.27 8.06 13.17
CA PRO A 271 8.14 9.09 12.15
C PRO A 271 9.51 9.35 11.48
N LEU A 272 9.52 9.51 10.16
CA LEU A 272 10.75 9.77 9.40
C LEU A 272 10.92 11.24 9.01
N ASP A 273 9.93 12.10 9.29
CA ASP A 273 9.96 13.54 9.06
C ASP A 273 10.83 14.32 10.06
#